data_AF-A0A7T0KGD4-F1
#
_entry.id   AF-A0A7T0KGD4-F1
#
_cell.length_a   1.000
_cell.length_b   1.000
_cell.length_c   1.000
_cell.angle_alpha   90.00
_cell.angle_beta   90.00
_cell.angle_gamma   90.00
#
_symmetry.space_group_name_H-M   'P 1'
#
loop_
_entity.id
_entity.type
_entity.pdbx_description
1 polymer ?
#
loop_
_entity_poly.entity_id
_entity_poly.type
_entity_poly.pdbx_seq_one_letter_code
_entity_poly.pdbx_strand_id
1 'polypeptide(L)' 'MQDRYLSLKEAAEYSALSVRTLRRHIAEGRLVAYRAGRTIRLKPEDVDALFTPTNAWSGGVA' A
#
# COMPACT_ATOMS: atom_id res chain seq x y z
N MET A 1 16.56 -10.65 2.89
CA MET A 1 15.57 -9.95 2.03
C MET A 1 15.88 -8.47 2.12
N GLN A 2 16.09 -7.78 1.01
CA GLN A 2 16.44 -6.37 1.03
C GLN A 2 15.17 -5.56 1.36
N ASP A 3 15.07 -5.10 2.60
CA ASP A 3 14.00 -4.22 3.10
C ASP A 3 14.14 -2.83 2.47
N ARG A 4 13.83 -2.74 1.16
CA ARG A 4 13.92 -1.49 0.42
C ARG A 4 12.67 -0.68 0.66
N TYR A 5 12.85 0.47 1.31
CA TYR A 5 11.81 1.48 1.46
C TYR A 5 11.40 2.09 0.12
N LEU A 6 10.15 1.89 -0.26
CA LEU A 6 9.52 2.49 -1.43
C LEU A 6 9.04 3.90 -1.11
N SER A 7 9.19 4.82 -2.06
CA SER A 7 8.41 6.07 -2.05
C SER A 7 6.93 5.78 -2.34
N LEU A 8 6.06 6.74 -2.03
CA LEU A 8 4.63 6.65 -2.39
C LEU A 8 4.40 6.41 -3.88
N LYS A 9 5.27 6.94 -4.76
CA LYS A 9 5.17 6.72 -6.20
C LYS A 9 5.62 5.31 -6.58
N GLU A 10 6.77 4.85 -6.06
CA GLU A 10 7.25 3.48 -6.30
C GLU A 10 6.23 2.44 -5.80
N ALA A 11 5.63 2.65 -4.62
CA ALA A 11 4.61 1.76 -4.08
C ALA A 11 3.34 1.73 -4.95
N ALA A 12 2.96 2.87 -5.52
CA ALA A 12 1.81 2.95 -6.42
C ALA A 12 2.05 2.15 -7.72
N GLU A 13 3.22 2.31 -8.33
CA GLU A 13 3.61 1.52 -9.51
C GLU A 13 3.72 0.03 -9.19
N TYR A 14 4.28 -0.32 -8.03
CA TYR A 14 4.45 -1.70 -7.58
C TYR A 14 3.12 -2.43 -7.34
N SER A 15 2.19 -1.79 -6.63
CA SER A 15 0.89 -2.38 -6.25
C SER A 15 -0.21 -2.17 -7.30
N ALA A 16 0.07 -1.44 -8.38
CA ALA A 16 -0.92 -0.92 -9.33
C ALA A 16 -2.06 -0.09 -8.67
N LEU A 17 -1.86 0.37 -7.43
CA LEU A 17 -2.80 1.25 -6.73
C LEU A 17 -2.43 2.71 -6.96
N SER A 18 -3.43 3.59 -6.94
CA SER A 18 -3.16 5.03 -7.03
C SER A 18 -2.47 5.55 -5.75
N VAL A 19 -1.61 6.56 -5.90
CA VAL A 19 -1.00 7.29 -4.76
C VAL A 19 -2.09 7.83 -3.82
N ARG A 20 -3.24 8.24 -4.36
CA ARG A 20 -4.40 8.68 -3.58
C ARG A 20 -4.96 7.56 -2.71
N THR A 21 -5.08 6.35 -3.26
CA THR A 21 -5.51 5.16 -2.53
C THR A 21 -4.56 4.85 -1.38
N LEU A 22 -3.25 4.82 -1.65
CA LEU A 22 -2.25 4.58 -0.60
C LEU A 22 -2.31 5.66 0.51
N ARG A 23 -2.43 6.94 0.15
CA ARG A 23 -2.61 8.02 1.14
C ARG A 23 -3.86 7.87 1.97
N ARG A 24 -4.97 7.43 1.36
CA ARG A 24 -6.22 7.14 2.09
C ARG A 24 -6.01 6.01 3.09
N HIS A 25 -5.37 4.91 2.68
CA HIS A 25 -5.07 3.81 3.60
C HIS A 25 -4.16 4.23 4.76
N ILE A 26 -3.18 5.11 4.52
CA ILE A 26 -2.34 5.69 5.58
C ILE A 26 -3.19 6.54 6.53
N ALA A 27 -4.06 7.41 6.00
CA ALA A 27 -4.92 8.27 6.80
C ALA A 27 -5.93 7.48 7.65
N GLU A 28 -6.42 6.35 7.13
CA GLU A 28 -7.30 5.42 7.83
C GLU A 28 -6.56 4.49 8.79
N GLY A 29 -5.22 4.56 8.87
CA GLY A 29 -4.40 3.68 9.71
C GLY A 29 -4.30 2.23 9.22
N ARG A 30 -4.72 1.95 7.98
CA ARG A 30 -4.66 0.62 7.35
C ARG A 30 -3.32 0.31 6.69
N LEU A 31 -2.51 1.33 6.41
CA LEU A 31 -1.16 1.18 5.83
C LEU A 31 -0.15 1.93 6.69
N VAL A 32 0.91 1.23 7.11
CA VAL A 32 2.00 1.82 7.90
C VAL A 32 2.90 2.65 6.99
N ALA A 33 3.14 3.90 7.38
CA ALA A 33 4.02 4.82 6.68
C ALA A 33 5.17 5.26 7.56
N TYR A 34 6.40 5.10 7.06
CA TYR A 34 7.63 5.48 7.72
C TYR A 34 8.04 6.88 7.26
N ARG A 35 8.25 7.80 8.19
CA ARG A 35 8.65 9.17 7.87
C ARG A 35 10.16 9.33 8.04
N ALA A 36 10.82 9.82 7.00
CA ALA A 36 12.20 10.27 7.04
C ALA A 36 12.22 11.78 6.74
N GLY A 37 12.06 12.60 7.80
CA GLY A 37 11.94 14.05 7.68
C GLY A 37 10.68 14.48 6.91
N ARG A 38 10.86 15.11 5.75
CA ARG A 38 9.75 15.55 4.87
C ARG A 38 9.23 14.45 3.95
N THR A 39 9.93 13.33 3.86
CA THR A 39 9.60 12.25 2.91
C THR A 39 8.90 11.11 3.62
N ILE A 40 7.91 10.51 2.96
CA ILE A 40 7.24 9.30 3.39
C ILE A 40 7.78 8.11 2.60
N ARG A 41 8.01 7.02 3.32
CA ARG A 41 8.45 5.73 2.83
C ARG A 41 7.48 4.64 3.27
N LEU A 42 7.34 3.63 2.43
CA LEU A 42 6.50 2.46 2.64
C LEU A 42 7.38 1.23 2.51
N LYS A 43 7.11 0.20 3.29
CA LYS A 43 7.71 -1.10 3.02
C LYS A 43 6.85 -1.87 2.01
N PRO A 44 7.46 -2.67 1.13
CA PRO A 44 6.72 -3.53 0.21
C PRO A 44 5.77 -4.47 0.95
N GLU A 45 6.22 -5.07 2.05
CA GLU A 45 5.44 -6.02 2.87
C GLU A 45 4.15 -5.40 3.44
N ASP A 46 4.20 -4.13 3.87
CA ASP A 46 3.03 -3.42 4.38
C ASP A 46 2.02 -3.11 3.25
N VAL A 47 2.51 -2.89 2.04
CA VAL A 47 1.67 -2.68 0.85
C VAL A 47 1.05 -4.01 0.41
N ASP A 48 1.82 -5.10 0.44
CA ASP A 48 1.34 -6.44 0.12
C ASP A 48 0.26 -6.91 1.10
N ALA A 49 0.38 -6.55 2.37
CA ALA A 49 -0.62 -6.83 3.41
C ALA A 49 -1.98 -6.16 3.15
N LEU A 50 -2.07 -5.18 2.24
CA LEU A 50 -3.36 -4.63 1.80
C LEU A 50 -4.15 -5.61 0.94
N PHE A 51 -3.48 -6.54 0.26
CA PHE A 51 -4.13 -7.53 -0.58
C PHE A 51 -4.60 -8.69 0.28
N THR A 52 -5.91 -8.87 0.35
CA THR A 52 -6.50 -10.05 0.96
C THR A 52 -6.65 -11.13 -0.11
N PRO A 53 -6.08 -12.34 0.07
CA PRO A 53 -6.27 -13.43 -0.87
C PRO A 53 -7.76 -13.75 -0.94
N THR A 54 -8.34 -13.64 -2.13
CA THR A 54 -9.73 -14.01 -2.39
C THR A 54 -9.76 -15.13 -3.42
N ASN A 55 -10.32 -16.27 -3.02
CA ASN A 55 -10.62 -17.41 -3.90
C ASN A 55 -12.12 -17.49 -4.21
N ALA A 56 -12.94 -16.75 -3.46
CA ALA A 56 -14.34 -16.53 -3.74
C ALA A 56 -14.48 -15.25 -4.56
N TRP A 57 -14.48 -15.38 -5.89
CA TRP A 57 -15.04 -14.33 -6.73
C TRP A 57 -16.56 -14.31 -6.53
N SER A 58 -17.01 -13.72 -5.41
CA SER A 58 -18.40 -13.28 -5.26
C SER A 58 -18.48 -11.95 -6.01
N GLY A 59 -18.71 -12.04 -7.32
CA GLY A 59 -18.92 -10.88 -8.19
C GLY A 59 -19.83 -9.85 -7.51
N GLY A 60 -19.45 -8.57 -7.66
CA GLY A 60 -20.03 -7.41 -6.97
C GLY A 60 -21.50 -7.58 -6.62
N VAL A 61 -21.81 -7.43 -5.34
CA VAL A 61 -23.20 -7.41 -4.87
C VAL A 61 -23.96 -6.28 -5.57
N ALA A 62 -25.14 -6.66 -6.05
CA ALA A 62 -26.09 -5.91 -6.86
C ALA A 62 -26.50 -4.54 -6.28
#